data_AF-A0A511X023-F1
#
_entry.id   AF-A0A511X023-F1
#
_cell.length_a   1.000
_cell.length_b   1.000
_cell.length_c   1.000
_cell.angle_alpha   90.00
_cell.angle_beta   90.00
_cell.angle_gamma   90.00
#
_symmetry.space_group_name_H-M   'P 1'
#
loop_
_entity.id
_entity.type
_entity.pdbx_description
1 polymer ?
#
loop_
_entity_poly.entity_id
_entity_poly.type
_entity_poly.pdbx_seq_one_letter_code
_entity_poly.pdbx_strand_id
1 'polypeptide(L)'
;MYKVKITTDLRKYSAPARGSQAWKTIAKRRSSVERVNGYLKAFFQLNNVRYRTGKRAKPHFDLVTLIYNASKLAADRLGSFLKQYQIV
;
A
#
# COMPACT_ATOMS: atom_id res chain seq x y z
N MET A 1 1.45 41.89 4.44
CA MET A 1 1.25 40.56 3.82
C MET A 1 -0.24 40.38 3.54
N TYR A 2 -0.64 40.29 2.27
CA TYR A 2 -2.06 40.15 1.89
C TYR A 2 -2.43 38.67 1.74
N LYS A 3 -3.45 38.21 2.47
CA LYS A 3 -4.02 36.87 2.30
C LYS A 3 -5.02 36.89 1.15
N VAL A 4 -4.71 36.21 0.05
CA VAL A 4 -5.60 36.04 -1.11
C VAL A 4 -6.33 34.71 -0.97
N LYS A 5 -7.64 34.67 -1.24
CA LYS A 5 -8.41 33.43 -1.23
C LYS A 5 -8.00 32.56 -2.43
N ILE A 6 -7.86 31.25 -2.24
CA ILE A 6 -7.53 30.31 -3.33
C ILE A 6 -8.56 30.37 -4.47
N THR A 7 -9.82 30.73 -4.17
CA THR A 7 -10.89 30.88 -5.17
C THR A 7 -10.69 32.07 -6.10
N THR A 8 -9.78 33.01 -5.80
CA THR A 8 -9.55 34.21 -6.62
C THR A 8 -8.95 33.86 -7.98
N ASP A 9 -8.15 32.79 -8.06
CA ASP A 9 -7.66 32.24 -9.33
C ASP A 9 -7.41 30.72 -9.18
N LEU A 10 -8.38 29.93 -9.66
CA LEU A 10 -8.34 28.47 -9.60
C LEU A 10 -7.24 27.84 -10.48
N ARG A 11 -6.77 28.54 -11.52
CA ARG A 11 -5.70 28.04 -12.40
C ARG A 11 -4.33 28.28 -11.78
N LYS A 12 -4.15 29.41 -11.10
CA LYS A 12 -2.90 29.75 -10.41
C LYS A 12 -2.75 29.04 -9.06
N TYR A 13 -3.86 28.82 -8.35
CA TYR A 13 -3.87 28.17 -7.05
C TYR A 13 -4.74 26.91 -7.10
N SER A 14 -4.16 25.82 -7.61
CA SER A 14 -4.85 24.52 -7.60
C SER A 14 -5.04 24.06 -6.15
N ALA A 15 -6.29 24.08 -5.68
CA ALA A 15 -6.63 23.42 -4.43
C ALA A 15 -6.31 21.92 -4.60
N PRO A 16 -5.54 21.29 -3.68
CA PRO A 16 -5.37 19.85 -3.73
C PRO A 16 -6.77 19.24 -3.77
N ALA A 17 -7.08 18.48 -4.83
CA ALA A 17 -8.38 17.84 -4.98
C ALA A 17 -8.56 16.67 -4.00
N ARG A 18 -8.15 16.85 -2.74
CA ARG A 18 -8.18 15.91 -1.62
C ARG A 18 -9.59 15.44 -1.23
N GLY A 19 -10.64 16.04 -1.83
CA GLY A 19 -12.03 15.58 -1.74
C GLY A 19 -12.53 14.81 -2.97
N SER A 20 -11.79 14.85 -4.09
CA SER A 20 -12.19 14.18 -5.33
C SER A 20 -12.17 12.66 -5.21
N GLN A 21 -13.04 11.99 -5.97
CA GLN A 21 -13.06 10.53 -6.02
C GLN A 21 -11.72 9.95 -6.49
N ALA A 22 -11.10 10.60 -7.50
CA ALA A 22 -9.78 10.20 -8.00
C ALA A 22 -8.71 10.24 -6.90
N TRP A 23 -8.68 11.31 -6.11
CA TRP A 23 -7.72 11.41 -5.00
C TRP A 23 -7.96 10.35 -3.93
N LYS A 24 -9.23 10.09 -3.55
CA LYS A 24 -9.58 9.05 -2.56
C LYS A 24 -9.09 7.67 -3.01
N THR A 25 -9.26 7.33 -4.29
CA THR A 25 -8.79 6.07 -4.87
C THR A 25 -7.28 5.94 -4.79
N ILE A 26 -6.54 6.99 -5.16
CA ILE A 26 -5.06 7.00 -5.09
C ILE A 26 -4.60 6.90 -3.63
N ALA A 27 -5.21 7.66 -2.71
CA ALA A 27 -4.89 7.63 -1.29
C ALA A 27 -5.11 6.22 -0.69
N LYS A 28 -6.25 5.59 -0.98
CA LYS A 28 -6.53 4.21 -0.55
C LYS A 28 -5.49 3.21 -1.07
N ARG A 29 -5.07 3.36 -2.34
CA ARG A 29 -4.01 2.54 -2.93
C ARG A 29 -2.67 2.74 -2.20
N ARG A 30 -2.27 3.98 -1.92
CA ARG A 30 -1.03 4.28 -1.18
C ARG A 30 -1.03 3.67 0.21
N SER A 31 -2.08 3.90 0.99
CA SER A 31 -2.19 3.31 2.34
C SER A 31 -2.19 1.78 2.31
N SER A 32 -2.73 1.16 1.26
CA SER A 32 -2.63 -0.30 1.10
C SER A 32 -1.19 -0.77 0.89
N VAL A 33 -0.42 -0.09 0.04
CA VAL A 33 0.99 -0.40 -0.21
C VAL A 33 1.84 -0.18 1.05
N GLU A 34 1.59 0.89 1.79
CA GLU A 34 2.29 1.19 3.04
C GLU A 34 2.07 0.10 4.11
N ARG A 35 0.85 -0.44 4.21
CA ARG A 35 0.56 -1.58 5.10
C ARG A 35 1.34 -2.82 4.71
N VAL A 36 1.39 -3.16 3.42
CA VAL A 36 2.18 -4.30 2.93
C VAL A 36 3.65 -4.12 3.27
N ASN A 37 4.20 -2.94 3.04
CA ASN A 37 5.59 -2.63 3.42
C ASN A 37 5.82 -2.77 4.93
N GLY A 38 4.84 -2.38 5.76
CA GLY A 38 4.87 -2.60 7.20
C GLY A 38 4.91 -4.07 7.57
N TYR A 39 4.06 -4.90 6.96
CA TYR A 39 4.03 -6.35 7.20
C TYR A 39 5.31 -7.05 6.77
N LEU A 40 5.87 -6.68 5.63
CA LEU A 40 7.15 -7.22 5.16
C LEU A 40 8.28 -6.87 6.15
N LYS A 41 8.32 -5.63 6.64
CA LYS A 41 9.31 -5.21 7.65
C LYS A 41 9.15 -5.94 8.99
N ALA A 42 7.92 -6.15 9.45
CA ALA A 42 7.64 -6.74 10.75
C ALA A 42 7.76 -8.27 10.75
N PHE A 43 7.13 -8.96 9.77
CA PHE A 43 6.98 -10.41 9.78
C PHE A 43 8.05 -11.14 8.96
N PHE A 44 8.58 -10.51 7.91
CA PHE A 44 9.56 -11.13 7.01
C PHE A 44 10.98 -10.63 7.26
N GLN A 45 11.22 -10.04 8.45
CA GLN A 45 12.54 -9.60 8.93
C GLN A 45 13.31 -8.68 7.96
N LEU A 46 12.62 -7.93 7.09
CA LEU A 46 13.27 -7.05 6.11
C LEU A 46 14.21 -6.02 6.77
N ASN A 47 13.92 -5.61 8.01
CA ASN A 47 14.79 -4.69 8.77
C ASN A 47 16.09 -5.34 9.27
N ASN A 48 16.15 -6.68 9.39
CA ASN A 48 17.32 -7.42 9.85
C ASN A 48 18.22 -7.88 8.69
N VAL A 49 17.80 -7.65 7.45
CA VAL A 49 18.57 -7.98 6.26
C VAL A 49 19.74 -7.00 6.11
N ARG A 50 20.97 -7.52 6.15
CA ARG A 50 22.19 -6.69 6.10
C ARG A 50 22.70 -6.38 4.69
N TYR A 51 22.20 -7.05 3.66
CA TYR A 51 22.61 -6.76 2.28
C TYR A 51 21.70 -5.67 1.67
N ARG A 52 22.30 -4.51 1.39
CA ARG A 52 21.60 -3.36 0.78
C ARG A 52 21.63 -3.39 -0.75
N THR A 53 22.70 -3.92 -1.34
CA THR A 53 22.97 -3.92 -2.78
C THR A 53 23.62 -5.21 -3.24
N GLY A 54 23.52 -5.50 -4.53
CA GLY A 54 24.19 -6.64 -5.18
C GLY A 54 23.24 -7.75 -5.65
N LYS A 55 23.83 -8.78 -6.26
CA LYS A 55 23.12 -9.88 -6.94
C LYS A 55 22.23 -10.71 -6.01
N ARG A 56 22.49 -10.70 -4.69
CA ARG A 56 21.72 -11.45 -3.68
C ARG A 56 20.53 -10.69 -3.11
N ALA A 57 20.57 -9.35 -3.12
CA ALA A 57 19.54 -8.53 -2.51
C ALA A 57 18.21 -8.63 -3.27
N LYS A 58 18.26 -8.37 -4.59
CA LYS A 58 17.08 -8.39 -5.46
C LYS A 58 16.29 -9.71 -5.39
N PRO A 59 16.89 -10.89 -5.62
CA PRO A 59 16.14 -12.14 -5.59
C PRO A 59 15.55 -12.46 -4.21
N HIS A 60 16.20 -12.05 -3.11
CA HIS A 60 15.62 -12.24 -1.78
C HIS A 60 14.36 -11.38 -1.58
N PHE A 61 14.41 -10.09 -1.91
CA PHE A 61 13.23 -9.22 -1.80
C PHE A 61 12.10 -9.69 -2.71
N ASP A 62 12.43 -10.15 -3.92
CA ASP A 62 11.45 -10.71 -4.87
C ASP A 62 10.80 -11.99 -4.29
N LEU A 63 11.60 -12.91 -3.73
CA LEU A 63 11.12 -14.14 -3.11
C LEU A 63 10.23 -13.85 -1.89
N VAL A 64 10.65 -12.95 -1.01
CA VAL A 64 9.87 -12.57 0.18
C VAL A 64 8.53 -11.95 -0.21
N THR A 65 8.54 -11.09 -1.24
CA THR A 65 7.30 -10.49 -1.76
C THR A 65 6.39 -11.55 -2.39
N LEU A 66 6.96 -12.51 -3.13
CA LEU A 66 6.21 -13.62 -3.70
C LEU A 66 5.54 -14.48 -2.62
N ILE A 67 6.29 -14.84 -1.57
CA ILE A 67 5.78 -15.63 -0.45
C ILE A 67 4.63 -14.89 0.24
N TYR A 68 4.82 -13.60 0.56
CA TYR A 68 3.76 -12.79 1.18
C TYR A 68 2.48 -12.78 0.33
N ASN A 69 2.60 -12.57 -0.98
CA ASN A 69 1.45 -12.55 -1.89
C ASN A 69 0.76 -13.92 -1.96
N ALA A 70 1.52 -15.01 -2.00
CA ALA A 70 0.99 -16.37 -2.03
C ALA A 70 0.24 -16.70 -0.71
N SER A 71 0.85 -16.41 0.44
CA SER A 71 0.23 -16.62 1.75
C SER A 71 -1.03 -15.77 1.91
N LYS A 72 -0.98 -14.51 1.48
CA LYS A 72 -2.14 -13.61 1.57
C LYS A 72 -3.29 -14.10 0.68
N LEU A 73 -3.00 -14.53 -0.54
CA LEU A 73 -3.98 -15.11 -1.45
C LEU A 73 -4.61 -16.39 -0.89
N ALA A 74 -3.81 -17.28 -0.28
CA ALA A 74 -4.31 -18.48 0.36
C ALA A 74 -5.25 -18.16 1.54
N ALA A 75 -4.85 -17.23 2.41
CA ALA A 75 -5.68 -16.78 3.53
C ALA A 75 -6.97 -16.12 3.06
N ASP A 76 -6.92 -15.29 2.02
CA ASP A 76 -8.10 -14.64 1.46
C ASP A 76 -9.07 -15.66 0.85
N ARG A 77 -8.57 -16.71 0.17
CA ARG A 77 -9.39 -17.81 -0.35
C ARG A 77 -10.04 -18.63 0.76
N LEU A 78 -9.29 -18.98 1.80
CA LEU A 78 -9.82 -19.69 2.97
C LEU A 78 -10.88 -18.85 3.68
N GLY A 79 -10.65 -17.54 3.85
CA GLY A 79 -11.62 -16.63 4.45
C GLY A 79 -12.91 -16.52 3.62
N SER A 80 -12.80 -16.45 2.29
CA SER A 80 -13.98 -16.46 1.41
C SER A 80 -14.74 -17.78 1.47
N PHE A 81 -14.03 -18.91 1.50
CA PHE A 81 -14.62 -20.23 1.70
C PHE A 81 -15.37 -20.28 3.03
N LEU A 82 -14.72 -19.99 4.16
CA LEU A 82 -15.36 -20.04 5.48
C LEU A 82 -16.59 -19.12 5.58
N LYS A 83 -16.53 -17.90 5.02
CA LYS A 83 -17.69 -17.00 4.97
C LYS A 83 -18.87 -17.59 4.20
N GLN A 84 -18.61 -18.36 3.15
CA GLN A 84 -19.65 -19.05 2.40
C GLN A 84 -20.30 -20.17 3.23
N TYR A 85 -19.52 -20.89 4.04
CA TYR A 85 -20.03 -21.97 4.92
C TYR A 85 -20.71 -21.46 6.19
N GLN A 86 -20.34 -20.27 6.69
CA GLN A 86 -20.96 -19.65 7.87
C GLN A 86 -22.31 -18.98 7.56
N ILE A 87 -22.77 -19.06 6.31
CA ILE A 87 -24.11 -18.69 5.86
C ILE A 87 -24.90 -19.99 5.61
N VAL A 88 -25.10 -20.76 6.69
CA VAL A 88 -26.20 -21.72 6.93
C VAL A 88 -26.47 -21.70 8.43
#